data_AF-A0A9D0VKC4-F1
#
_entry.id   AF-A0A9D0VKC4-F1
#
_cell.length_a   1.000
_cell.length_b   1.000
_cell.length_c   1.000
_cell.angle_alpha   90.00
_cell.angle_beta   90.00
_cell.angle_gamma   90.00
#
_symmetry.space_group_name_H-M   'P 1'
#
loop_
_entity.id
_entity.type
_entity.pdbx_description
1 polymer ?
#
loop_
_entity_poly.entity_id
_entity_poly.type
_entity_poly.pdbx_seq_one_letter_code
_entity_poly.pdbx_strand_id
1 'polypeptide(L)'
;MKRWATWALGLALPNLAAGACERQLRALERSEGMATAEAYRAVAACDPSQAVPQLQVALKRAKDIDSIAALSIAAIEAEVIEPVHALIEEMADYDQREAVVRAIGAGCGDPAVLAFVRDLHDSLKGQAFVSWGPALGACPAPEIDADLEALAKSPPAQSFDNKYGEVVRLYGERHGADALPLLQGAAVAAASSGPFTVVLDAMVKAVTPPGFGSRPEGADLEALVSALLGAAAQVEADQAGRIADILVNLEQEEAAATLLPQLHAGKEMSGGGFRYGVAAIEACGDAAVVHWALVEDPQSRWSILEAVDGPARSFRPKIKGCDSDSWEILVTPAPVADTDEIEAWLEATVEHAGLTEPRLKSEKKIRL
;
A
#
# COMPACT_ATOMS: atom_id res chain seq x y z
N MET A 1 9.25 -29.57 -66.82
CA MET A 1 10.72 -29.34 -66.87
C MET A 1 11.28 -29.60 -65.48
N LYS A 2 12.12 -30.64 -65.36
CA LYS A 2 12.73 -31.11 -64.12
C LYS A 2 13.90 -30.19 -63.74
N ARG A 3 13.91 -29.62 -62.54
CA ARG A 3 15.11 -29.03 -61.92
C ARG A 3 15.64 -29.99 -60.87
N TRP A 4 16.90 -30.37 -61.02
CA TRP A 4 17.63 -31.27 -60.14
C TRP A 4 18.14 -30.46 -58.96
N ALA A 5 17.82 -30.89 -57.73
CA ALA A 5 18.39 -30.33 -56.51
C ALA A 5 19.69 -31.08 -56.20
N THR A 6 20.81 -30.37 -56.32
CA THR A 6 22.14 -30.83 -55.93
C THR A 6 22.23 -30.83 -54.41
N TRP A 7 22.25 -32.02 -53.80
CA TRP A 7 22.62 -32.18 -52.39
C TRP A 7 24.14 -32.10 -52.30
N ALA A 8 24.66 -30.93 -51.96
CA ALA A 8 26.03 -30.80 -51.49
C ALA A 8 26.06 -31.13 -49.99
N LEU A 9 26.53 -32.32 -49.65
CA LEU A 9 26.97 -32.65 -48.29
C LEU A 9 28.10 -31.71 -47.91
N GLY A 10 27.79 -30.66 -47.15
CA GLY A 10 28.76 -29.92 -46.37
C GLY A 10 29.15 -30.75 -45.15
N LEU A 11 30.16 -31.62 -45.29
CA LEU A 11 30.91 -32.15 -44.16
C LEU A 11 31.74 -31.01 -43.56
N ALA A 12 31.12 -30.21 -42.70
CA ALA A 12 31.82 -29.23 -41.87
C ALA A 12 32.38 -29.93 -40.62
N LEU A 13 33.61 -29.56 -40.27
CA LEU A 13 34.45 -30.09 -39.20
C LEU A 13 33.80 -29.99 -37.81
N PRO A 14 33.36 -31.10 -37.18
CA PRO A 14 32.86 -31.05 -35.78
C PRO A 14 33.98 -30.79 -34.75
N ASN A 15 35.24 -31.07 -35.09
CA ASN A 15 36.35 -31.01 -34.12
C ASN A 15 36.92 -29.62 -33.84
N LEU A 16 36.73 -28.62 -34.72
CA LEU A 16 37.23 -27.26 -34.47
C LEU A 16 36.30 -26.44 -33.57
N ALA A 17 34.99 -26.71 -33.63
CA ALA A 17 33.99 -26.05 -32.78
C ALA A 17 34.12 -26.52 -31.32
N ALA A 18 34.34 -27.83 -31.10
CA ALA A 18 34.53 -28.41 -29.76
C ALA A 18 35.73 -27.80 -29.00
N GLY A 19 36.87 -27.62 -29.67
CA GLY A 19 38.05 -27.01 -29.05
C GLY A 19 37.91 -25.50 -28.80
N ALA A 20 37.01 -24.81 -29.50
CA ALA A 20 36.74 -23.39 -29.28
C ALA A 20 35.91 -23.15 -28.01
N CYS A 21 34.88 -23.96 -27.75
CA CYS A 21 34.06 -23.83 -26.54
C CYS A 21 34.80 -24.24 -25.27
N GLU A 22 35.71 -25.22 -25.34
CA GLU A 22 36.56 -25.59 -24.21
C GLU A 22 37.43 -24.42 -23.72
N ARG A 23 37.91 -23.57 -24.64
CA ARG A 23 38.65 -22.35 -24.26
C ARG A 23 37.77 -21.36 -23.51
N GLN A 24 36.50 -21.21 -23.90
CA GLN A 24 35.56 -20.32 -23.20
C GLN A 24 35.19 -20.86 -21.83
N LEU A 25 35.00 -22.18 -21.69
CA LEU A 25 34.80 -22.81 -20.38
C LEU A 25 35.98 -22.54 -19.43
N ARG A 26 37.21 -22.75 -19.90
CA ARG A 26 38.41 -22.43 -19.10
C ARG A 26 38.56 -20.93 -18.81
N ALA A 27 38.06 -20.06 -19.68
CA ALA A 27 38.05 -18.62 -19.43
C ALA A 27 37.07 -18.26 -18.31
N LEU A 28 35.86 -18.82 -18.34
CA LEU A 28 34.86 -18.66 -17.28
C LEU A 28 35.33 -19.24 -15.93
N GLU A 29 36.02 -20.38 -15.94
CA GLU A 29 36.63 -20.94 -14.74
C GLU A 29 37.66 -20.00 -14.10
N ARG A 30 38.33 -19.17 -14.90
CA ARG A 30 39.38 -18.25 -14.43
C ARG A 30 38.89 -16.82 -14.21
N SER A 31 37.72 -16.45 -14.72
CA SER A 31 37.16 -15.12 -14.52
C SER A 31 36.70 -14.93 -13.08
N GLU A 32 36.79 -13.69 -12.60
CA GLU A 32 36.32 -13.27 -11.28
C GLU A 32 35.58 -11.94 -11.40
N GLY A 33 34.73 -11.66 -10.42
CA GLY A 33 33.93 -10.44 -10.36
C GLY A 33 33.07 -10.25 -11.62
N MET A 34 32.96 -9.00 -12.06
CA MET A 34 32.20 -8.59 -13.25
C MET A 34 32.64 -9.25 -14.56
N ALA A 35 33.92 -9.63 -14.69
CA ALA A 35 34.43 -10.30 -15.90
C ALA A 35 33.79 -11.68 -16.11
N THR A 36 33.23 -12.28 -15.05
CA THR A 36 32.52 -13.56 -15.09
C THR A 36 31.30 -13.51 -16.01
N ALA A 37 30.57 -12.38 -16.04
CA ALA A 37 29.40 -12.23 -16.89
C ALA A 37 29.75 -12.26 -18.38
N GLU A 38 30.83 -11.59 -18.80
CA GLU A 38 31.29 -11.61 -20.20
C GLU A 38 31.80 -13.00 -20.60
N ALA A 39 32.58 -13.66 -19.74
CA ALA A 39 33.03 -15.03 -19.97
C ALA A 39 31.84 -16.01 -20.06
N TYR A 40 30.80 -15.80 -19.26
CA TYR A 40 29.58 -16.59 -19.31
C TYR A 40 28.83 -16.42 -20.63
N ARG A 41 28.64 -15.19 -21.11
CA ARG A 41 28.04 -14.93 -22.44
C ARG A 41 28.77 -15.68 -23.55
N ALA A 42 30.11 -15.68 -23.51
CA ALA A 42 30.93 -16.39 -24.48
C ALA A 42 30.72 -17.91 -24.42
N VAL A 43 30.52 -18.49 -23.23
CA VAL A 43 30.17 -19.90 -23.06
C VAL A 43 28.77 -20.19 -23.59
N ALA A 44 27.76 -19.43 -23.17
CA ALA A 44 26.36 -19.63 -23.57
C ALA A 44 26.17 -19.51 -25.09
N ALA A 45 26.86 -18.57 -25.73
CA ALA A 45 26.85 -18.42 -27.19
C ALA A 45 27.58 -19.56 -27.93
N CYS A 46 28.59 -20.18 -27.30
CA CYS A 46 29.36 -21.26 -27.92
C CYS A 46 28.68 -22.62 -27.78
N ASP A 47 28.18 -22.94 -26.59
CA ASP A 47 27.48 -24.18 -26.28
C ASP A 47 26.32 -23.92 -25.28
N PRO A 48 25.09 -23.73 -25.78
CA PRO A 48 23.92 -23.51 -24.93
C PRO A 48 23.67 -24.62 -23.91
N SER A 49 24.10 -25.86 -24.20
CA SER A 49 23.95 -26.99 -23.25
C SER A 49 24.80 -26.81 -21.98
N GLN A 50 25.84 -25.98 -22.04
CA GLN A 50 26.68 -25.62 -20.90
C GLN A 50 26.16 -24.40 -20.13
N ALA A 51 25.21 -23.63 -20.69
CA ALA A 51 24.79 -22.36 -20.09
C ALA A 51 24.19 -22.54 -18.67
N VAL A 52 23.33 -23.54 -18.46
CA VAL A 52 22.75 -23.82 -17.14
C VAL A 52 23.80 -24.32 -16.12
N PRO A 53 24.56 -25.41 -16.37
CA PRO A 53 25.49 -25.93 -15.38
C PRO A 53 26.61 -24.93 -15.05
N GLN A 54 27.07 -24.15 -16.03
CA GLN A 54 28.12 -23.18 -15.80
C GLN A 54 27.62 -21.94 -15.07
N LEU A 55 26.36 -21.52 -15.29
CA LEU A 55 25.74 -20.45 -14.51
C LEU A 55 25.70 -20.80 -13.03
N GLN A 56 25.26 -22.01 -12.68
CA GLN A 56 25.20 -22.47 -11.29
C GLN A 56 26.58 -22.48 -10.61
N VAL A 57 27.63 -22.87 -11.34
CA VAL A 57 29.01 -22.84 -10.83
C VAL A 57 29.47 -21.39 -10.64
N ALA A 58 29.23 -20.52 -11.62
CA ALA A 58 29.63 -19.12 -11.58
C ALA A 58 28.90 -18.33 -10.48
N LEU A 59 27.60 -18.56 -10.29
CA LEU A 59 26.80 -17.94 -9.23
C LEU A 59 27.30 -18.30 -7.82
N LYS A 60 27.71 -19.56 -7.60
CA LYS A 60 28.32 -19.99 -6.32
C LYS A 60 29.67 -19.32 -6.03
N ARG A 61 30.33 -18.80 -7.07
CA ARG A 61 31.63 -18.11 -6.97
C ARG A 61 31.48 -16.60 -6.87
N ALA A 62 30.40 -16.03 -7.41
CA ALA A 62 30.09 -14.62 -7.28
C ALA A 62 29.76 -14.30 -5.81
N LYS A 63 30.40 -13.28 -5.25
CA LYS A 63 30.28 -12.93 -3.82
C LYS A 63 29.70 -11.55 -3.58
N ASP A 64 29.75 -10.69 -4.58
CA ASP A 64 29.26 -9.31 -4.53
C ASP A 64 28.02 -9.13 -5.42
N ILE A 65 27.19 -8.17 -5.03
CA ILE A 65 25.90 -7.85 -5.68
C ILE A 65 26.10 -7.56 -7.18
N ASP A 66 27.11 -6.76 -7.53
CA ASP A 66 27.36 -6.34 -8.91
C ASP A 66 27.66 -7.54 -9.80
N SER A 67 28.53 -8.44 -9.36
CA SER A 67 28.90 -9.63 -10.12
C SER A 67 27.74 -10.62 -10.25
N ILE A 68 26.93 -10.77 -9.20
CA ILE A 68 25.71 -11.60 -9.25
C ILE A 68 24.72 -11.01 -10.25
N ALA A 69 24.43 -9.71 -10.16
CA ALA A 69 23.50 -9.03 -11.05
C ALA A 69 23.96 -9.07 -12.51
N ALA A 70 25.23 -8.80 -12.79
CA ALA A 70 25.79 -8.85 -14.14
C ALA A 70 25.71 -10.26 -14.75
N LEU A 71 25.95 -11.29 -13.94
CA LEU A 71 25.85 -12.69 -14.37
C LEU A 71 24.39 -13.10 -14.61
N SER A 72 23.45 -12.64 -13.76
CA SER A 72 22.01 -12.85 -13.96
C SER A 72 21.50 -12.16 -15.23
N ILE A 73 21.95 -10.93 -15.52
CA ILE A 73 21.63 -10.22 -16.77
C ILE A 73 22.17 -11.01 -17.97
N ALA A 74 23.41 -11.47 -17.92
CA ALA A 74 23.98 -12.30 -18.98
C ALA A 74 23.23 -13.63 -19.18
N ALA A 75 22.67 -14.22 -18.11
CA ALA A 75 21.81 -15.39 -18.18
C ALA A 75 20.46 -15.08 -18.83
N ILE A 76 19.84 -13.94 -18.49
CA ILE A 76 18.60 -13.46 -19.10
C ILE A 76 18.77 -13.23 -20.60
N GLU A 77 19.84 -12.56 -21.02
CA GLU A 77 20.20 -12.37 -22.44
C GLU A 77 20.38 -13.70 -23.19
N ALA A 78 20.80 -14.75 -22.49
CA ALA A 78 20.96 -16.10 -23.03
C ALA A 78 19.70 -16.99 -22.87
N GLU A 79 18.57 -16.43 -22.47
CA GLU A 79 17.30 -17.13 -22.20
C GLU A 79 17.38 -18.22 -21.11
N VAL A 80 18.32 -18.07 -20.17
CA VAL A 80 18.51 -18.98 -19.02
C VAL A 80 17.84 -18.41 -17.78
N ILE A 81 16.50 -18.44 -17.76
CA ILE A 81 15.68 -17.74 -16.77
C ILE A 81 15.51 -18.49 -15.44
N GLU A 82 15.17 -19.78 -15.49
CA GLU A 82 14.84 -20.57 -14.29
C GLU A 82 15.94 -20.55 -13.20
N PRO A 83 17.24 -20.68 -13.53
CA PRO A 83 18.28 -20.57 -12.51
C PRO A 83 18.40 -19.17 -11.89
N VAL A 84 18.01 -18.11 -12.61
CA VAL A 84 18.00 -16.73 -12.09
C VAL A 84 16.88 -16.58 -11.07
N HIS A 85 15.68 -17.10 -11.35
CA HIS A 85 14.58 -17.13 -10.37
C HIS A 85 14.99 -17.91 -9.11
N ALA A 86 15.49 -19.14 -9.28
CA ALA A 86 15.89 -19.99 -8.16
C ALA A 86 16.96 -19.33 -7.28
N LEU A 87 17.94 -18.65 -7.89
CA LEU A 87 18.95 -17.91 -7.15
C LEU A 87 18.32 -16.86 -6.23
N ILE A 88 17.45 -16.00 -6.77
CA ILE A 88 16.82 -14.92 -6.00
C ILE A 88 15.97 -15.48 -4.86
N GLU A 89 15.26 -16.60 -5.08
CA GLU A 89 14.48 -17.26 -4.04
C GLU A 89 15.36 -17.86 -2.93
N GLU A 90 16.53 -18.41 -3.27
CA GLU A 90 17.48 -19.01 -2.32
C GLU A 90 18.31 -17.98 -1.53
N MET A 91 18.33 -16.71 -1.93
CA MET A 91 19.02 -15.64 -1.21
C MET A 91 18.31 -15.33 0.13
N ALA A 92 18.95 -15.74 1.23
CA ALA A 92 18.42 -15.57 2.58
C ALA A 92 18.48 -14.10 3.08
N ASP A 93 19.51 -13.35 2.67
CA ASP A 93 19.67 -11.95 3.03
C ASP A 93 18.73 -11.09 2.19
N TYR A 94 17.77 -10.44 2.86
CA TYR A 94 16.73 -9.64 2.21
C TYR A 94 17.32 -8.43 1.47
N ASP A 95 18.26 -7.71 2.08
CA ASP A 95 18.84 -6.49 1.53
C ASP A 95 19.71 -6.80 0.32
N GLN A 96 20.50 -7.87 0.39
CA GLN A 96 21.30 -8.33 -0.76
C GLN A 96 20.42 -8.79 -1.91
N ARG A 97 19.35 -9.55 -1.61
CA ARG A 97 18.39 -10.00 -2.63
C ARG A 97 17.73 -8.79 -3.31
N GLU A 98 17.25 -7.84 -2.54
CA GLU A 98 16.65 -6.61 -3.07
C GLU A 98 17.65 -5.85 -3.95
N ALA A 99 18.90 -5.69 -3.50
CA ALA A 99 19.93 -5.00 -4.24
C ALA A 99 20.27 -5.70 -5.58
N VAL A 100 20.33 -7.03 -5.61
CA VAL A 100 20.54 -7.80 -6.85
C VAL A 100 19.36 -7.62 -7.80
N VAL A 101 18.12 -7.80 -7.31
CA VAL A 101 16.90 -7.64 -8.11
C VAL A 101 16.81 -6.23 -8.70
N ARG A 102 17.09 -5.21 -7.88
CA ARG A 102 17.13 -3.80 -8.31
C ARG A 102 18.20 -3.58 -9.38
N ALA A 103 19.40 -4.14 -9.23
CA ALA A 103 20.47 -4.05 -10.21
C ALA A 103 20.12 -4.74 -11.54
N ILE A 104 19.40 -5.88 -11.51
CA ILE A 104 18.85 -6.51 -12.71
C ILE A 104 17.85 -5.58 -13.40
N GLY A 105 16.92 -4.99 -12.64
CA GLY A 105 15.94 -4.02 -13.17
C GLY A 105 16.57 -2.80 -13.82
N ALA A 106 17.64 -2.26 -13.23
CA ALA A 106 18.40 -1.15 -13.83
C ALA A 106 19.01 -1.51 -15.20
N GLY A 107 19.19 -2.80 -15.49
CA GLY A 107 19.64 -3.34 -16.78
C GLY A 107 18.61 -3.28 -17.92
N CYS A 108 17.38 -2.82 -17.66
CA CYS A 108 16.28 -2.71 -18.63
C CYS A 108 16.55 -1.85 -19.88
N GLY A 109 17.72 -1.21 -20.01
CA GLY A 109 18.16 -0.67 -21.30
C GLY A 109 18.40 -1.76 -22.35
N ASP A 110 18.64 -3.00 -21.92
CA ASP A 110 18.71 -4.17 -22.78
C ASP A 110 17.31 -4.75 -23.07
N PRO A 111 16.95 -5.04 -24.33
CA PRO A 111 15.63 -5.56 -24.69
C PRO A 111 15.27 -6.92 -24.07
N ALA A 112 16.25 -7.80 -23.83
CA ALA A 112 16.00 -9.10 -23.21
C ALA A 112 15.68 -8.92 -21.72
N VAL A 113 16.39 -8.01 -21.04
CA VAL A 113 16.10 -7.66 -19.64
C VAL A 113 14.74 -6.97 -19.51
N LEU A 114 14.40 -6.05 -20.42
CA LEU A 114 13.08 -5.43 -20.45
C LEU A 114 11.97 -6.47 -20.66
N ALA A 115 12.13 -7.36 -21.63
CA ALA A 115 11.15 -8.43 -21.89
C ALA A 115 10.98 -9.34 -20.66
N PHE A 116 12.09 -9.71 -20.02
CA PHE A 116 12.07 -10.46 -18.77
C PHE A 116 11.32 -9.73 -17.65
N VAL A 117 11.64 -8.46 -17.40
CA VAL A 117 11.01 -7.68 -16.32
C VAL A 117 9.51 -7.50 -16.54
N ARG A 118 9.07 -7.31 -17.79
CA ARG A 118 7.65 -7.23 -18.14
C ARG A 118 6.92 -8.55 -17.89
N ASP A 119 7.56 -9.67 -18.21
CA ASP A 119 6.98 -11.01 -18.03
C ASP A 119 6.87 -11.41 -16.55
N LEU A 120 7.61 -10.77 -15.64
CA LEU A 120 7.53 -11.06 -14.18
C LEU A 120 6.11 -10.95 -13.65
N HIS A 121 5.32 -9.98 -14.14
CA HIS A 121 3.93 -9.86 -13.75
C HIS A 121 3.19 -11.16 -14.10
N ASP A 122 3.20 -11.59 -15.35
CA ASP A 122 2.37 -12.73 -15.77
C ASP A 122 2.92 -14.09 -15.32
N SER A 123 4.23 -14.22 -15.17
CA SER A 123 4.90 -15.47 -14.79
C SER A 123 4.91 -15.73 -13.28
N LEU A 124 4.93 -14.68 -12.44
CA LEU A 124 5.05 -14.84 -10.98
C LEU A 124 3.72 -14.62 -10.25
N LYS A 125 3.55 -15.39 -9.16
CA LYS A 125 2.36 -15.31 -8.30
C LYS A 125 2.71 -14.74 -6.93
N GLY A 126 1.81 -13.91 -6.41
CA GLY A 126 1.80 -13.48 -5.00
C GLY A 126 3.17 -12.99 -4.53
N GLN A 127 3.75 -13.67 -3.53
CA GLN A 127 5.00 -13.28 -2.89
C GLN A 127 6.22 -13.30 -3.82
N ALA A 128 6.25 -14.22 -4.80
CA ALA A 128 7.35 -14.27 -5.76
C ALA A 128 7.40 -12.98 -6.58
N PHE A 129 6.24 -12.47 -7.03
CA PHE A 129 6.18 -11.19 -7.72
C PHE A 129 6.65 -10.04 -6.82
N VAL A 130 6.23 -10.00 -5.56
CA VAL A 130 6.65 -8.96 -4.60
C VAL A 130 8.17 -8.92 -4.42
N SER A 131 8.84 -10.09 -4.34
CA SER A 131 10.31 -10.12 -4.25
C SER A 131 11.02 -9.56 -5.48
N TRP A 132 10.32 -9.50 -6.62
CA TRP A 132 10.82 -8.98 -7.89
C TRP A 132 10.38 -7.54 -8.19
N GLY A 133 9.47 -6.97 -7.40
CA GLY A 133 9.02 -5.59 -7.52
C GLY A 133 10.14 -4.53 -7.59
N PRO A 134 11.26 -4.63 -6.84
CA PRO A 134 12.40 -3.73 -6.98
C PRO A 134 13.00 -3.68 -8.40
N ALA A 135 12.89 -4.76 -9.19
CA ALA A 135 13.36 -4.76 -10.57
C ALA A 135 12.45 -3.90 -11.46
N LEU A 136 11.12 -4.03 -11.31
CA LEU A 136 10.16 -3.18 -12.00
C LEU A 136 10.36 -1.71 -11.61
N GLY A 137 10.54 -1.44 -10.31
CA GLY A 137 10.77 -0.09 -9.79
C GLY A 137 12.06 0.55 -10.31
N ALA A 138 13.13 -0.22 -10.51
CA ALA A 138 14.42 0.28 -11.02
C ALA A 138 14.51 0.37 -12.55
N CYS A 139 13.59 -0.28 -13.26
CA CYS A 139 13.56 -0.29 -14.72
C CYS A 139 13.19 1.12 -15.25
N PRO A 140 14.07 1.80 -16.00
CA PRO A 140 13.81 3.16 -16.48
C PRO A 140 12.97 3.19 -17.77
N ALA A 141 12.54 2.03 -18.27
CA ALA A 141 11.82 1.91 -19.54
C ALA A 141 10.39 2.48 -19.42
N PRO A 142 9.96 3.40 -20.30
CA PRO A 142 8.62 3.98 -20.27
C PRO A 142 7.51 2.95 -20.49
N GLU A 143 7.83 1.81 -21.11
CA GLU A 143 6.93 0.67 -21.25
C GLU A 143 6.50 0.10 -19.89
N ILE A 144 7.38 0.13 -18.88
CA ILE A 144 7.01 -0.29 -17.52
C ILE A 144 6.01 0.68 -16.90
N ASP A 145 6.17 1.99 -17.10
CA ASP A 145 5.21 2.98 -16.60
C ASP A 145 3.84 2.75 -17.24
N ALA A 146 3.80 2.50 -18.54
CA ALA A 146 2.57 2.19 -19.26
C ALA A 146 1.91 0.90 -18.78
N ASP A 147 2.70 -0.16 -18.53
CA ASP A 147 2.21 -1.43 -18.00
C ASP A 147 1.67 -1.26 -16.56
N LEU A 148 2.40 -0.57 -15.68
CA LEU A 148 1.96 -0.27 -14.31
C LEU A 148 0.67 0.56 -14.29
N GLU A 149 0.57 1.59 -15.14
CA GLU A 149 -0.64 2.41 -15.29
C GLU A 149 -1.85 1.56 -15.73
N ALA A 150 -1.67 0.69 -16.72
CA ALA A 150 -2.75 -0.16 -17.23
C ALA A 150 -3.24 -1.16 -16.17
N LEU A 151 -2.30 -1.73 -15.41
CA LEU A 151 -2.60 -2.67 -14.33
C LEU A 151 -3.25 -1.97 -13.14
N ALA A 152 -2.75 -0.80 -12.73
CA ALA A 152 -3.29 -0.02 -11.61
C ALA A 152 -4.76 0.40 -11.86
N LYS A 153 -5.12 0.74 -13.11
CA LYS A 153 -6.51 1.05 -13.51
C LYS A 153 -7.48 -0.13 -13.43
N SER A 154 -6.97 -1.36 -13.31
CA SER A 154 -7.77 -2.59 -13.40
C SER A 154 -7.68 -3.41 -12.11
N PRO A 155 -8.22 -2.91 -10.97
CA PRO A 155 -8.17 -3.65 -9.71
C PRO A 155 -8.85 -5.03 -9.84
N PRO A 156 -8.27 -6.07 -9.22
CA PRO A 156 -8.88 -7.39 -9.22
C PRO A 156 -10.15 -7.40 -8.35
N ALA A 157 -11.08 -8.30 -8.64
CA ALA A 157 -12.34 -8.45 -7.90
C ALA A 157 -12.19 -9.23 -6.57
N GLN A 158 -11.08 -9.02 -5.87
CA GLN A 158 -10.81 -9.58 -4.55
C GLN A 158 -10.27 -8.50 -3.62
N SER A 159 -10.66 -8.57 -2.35
CA SER A 159 -10.29 -7.58 -1.34
C SER A 159 -8.80 -7.56 -1.00
N PHE A 160 -8.07 -8.62 -1.36
CA PHE A 160 -6.64 -8.74 -1.11
C PHE A 160 -5.93 -9.37 -2.30
N ASP A 161 -4.94 -8.65 -2.82
CA ASP A 161 -4.06 -9.13 -3.88
C ASP A 161 -2.67 -8.48 -3.71
N ASN A 162 -1.70 -9.28 -3.28
CA ASN A 162 -0.32 -8.82 -3.08
C ASN A 162 0.30 -8.25 -4.35
N LYS A 163 -0.04 -8.83 -5.50
CA LYS A 163 0.54 -8.47 -6.79
C LYS A 163 0.00 -7.11 -7.25
N TYR A 164 -1.31 -6.90 -7.14
CA TYR A 164 -1.91 -5.61 -7.39
C TYR A 164 -1.44 -4.55 -6.40
N GLY A 165 -1.32 -4.89 -5.11
CA GLY A 165 -0.78 -3.99 -4.10
C GLY A 165 0.63 -3.49 -4.42
N GLU A 166 1.46 -4.39 -4.93
CA GLU A 166 2.80 -4.05 -5.40
C GLU A 166 2.79 -3.15 -6.64
N VAL A 167 1.88 -3.41 -7.60
CA VAL A 167 1.70 -2.56 -8.80
C VAL A 167 1.34 -1.12 -8.41
N VAL A 168 0.32 -0.91 -7.57
CA VAL A 168 -0.10 0.45 -7.18
C VAL A 168 0.94 1.16 -6.32
N ARG A 169 1.68 0.41 -5.49
CA ARG A 169 2.82 0.95 -4.72
C ARG A 169 3.91 1.46 -5.65
N LEU A 170 4.36 0.63 -6.60
CA LEU A 170 5.41 1.00 -7.56
C LEU A 170 4.99 2.17 -8.45
N TYR A 171 3.74 2.20 -8.90
CA TYR A 171 3.21 3.33 -9.65
C TYR A 171 3.23 4.63 -8.81
N GLY A 172 2.76 4.56 -7.56
CA GLY A 172 2.80 5.68 -6.62
C GLY A 172 4.23 6.20 -6.36
N GLU A 173 5.19 5.32 -6.13
CA GLU A 173 6.59 5.70 -5.87
C GLU A 173 7.27 6.38 -7.07
N ARG A 174 6.90 5.99 -8.29
CA ARG A 174 7.51 6.52 -9.51
C ARG A 174 6.95 7.89 -9.91
N HIS A 175 5.66 8.11 -9.65
CA HIS A 175 4.96 9.33 -10.08
C HIS A 175 4.66 10.30 -8.93
N GLY A 176 4.83 9.89 -7.68
CA GLY A 176 4.59 10.74 -6.52
C GLY A 176 3.16 11.30 -6.49
N ALA A 177 3.02 12.61 -6.25
CA ALA A 177 1.73 13.30 -6.28
C ALA A 177 1.00 13.18 -7.64
N ASP A 178 1.72 13.07 -8.76
CA ASP A 178 1.11 12.92 -10.09
C ASP A 178 0.39 11.57 -10.26
N ALA A 179 0.64 10.60 -9.38
CA ALA A 179 -0.07 9.32 -9.37
C ALA A 179 -1.52 9.44 -8.87
N LEU A 180 -1.81 10.47 -8.05
CA LEU A 180 -3.04 10.56 -7.27
C LEU A 180 -4.33 10.53 -8.13
N PRO A 181 -4.43 11.20 -9.29
CA PRO A 181 -5.64 11.13 -10.11
C PRO A 181 -5.94 9.71 -10.61
N LEU A 182 -4.90 8.93 -10.96
CA LEU A 182 -5.08 7.54 -11.37
C LEU A 182 -5.46 6.67 -10.18
N LEU A 183 -4.74 6.81 -9.06
CA LEU A 183 -5.00 6.02 -7.85
C LEU A 183 -6.38 6.33 -7.25
N GLN A 184 -6.87 7.57 -7.36
CA GLN A 184 -8.25 7.93 -7.03
C GLN A 184 -9.24 7.12 -7.87
N GLY A 185 -9.05 7.07 -9.20
CA GLY A 185 -9.89 6.27 -10.09
C GLY A 185 -9.83 4.77 -9.77
N ALA A 186 -8.65 4.26 -9.45
CA ALA A 186 -8.44 2.88 -9.01
C ALA A 186 -9.15 2.57 -7.68
N ALA A 187 -9.13 3.51 -6.72
CA ALA A 187 -9.84 3.36 -5.45
C ALA A 187 -11.35 3.28 -5.68
N VAL A 188 -11.92 4.16 -6.50
CA VAL A 188 -13.34 4.11 -6.88
C VAL A 188 -13.68 2.77 -7.54
N ALA A 189 -12.86 2.29 -8.48
CA ALA A 189 -13.06 1.00 -9.13
C ALA A 189 -12.94 -0.19 -8.16
N ALA A 190 -12.09 -0.11 -7.14
CA ALA A 190 -11.89 -1.14 -6.13
C ALA A 190 -12.95 -1.12 -5.01
N ALA A 191 -13.81 -0.10 -4.92
CA ALA A 191 -14.67 0.16 -3.77
C ALA A 191 -15.61 -1.00 -3.40
N SER A 192 -16.21 -1.67 -4.39
CA SER A 192 -17.26 -2.67 -4.13
C SER A 192 -16.75 -4.07 -3.79
N SER A 193 -15.62 -4.49 -4.36
CA SER A 193 -15.12 -5.87 -4.22
C SER A 193 -13.60 -6.00 -4.36
N GLY A 194 -12.90 -4.91 -4.64
CA GLY A 194 -11.47 -4.89 -4.87
C GLY A 194 -10.67 -4.51 -3.64
N PRO A 195 -9.35 -4.37 -3.79
CA PRO A 195 -8.43 -4.07 -2.71
C PRO A 195 -8.42 -2.55 -2.38
N PHE A 196 -9.58 -2.01 -2.01
CA PHE A 196 -9.80 -0.57 -1.78
C PHE A 196 -8.78 0.06 -0.83
N THR A 197 -8.58 -0.54 0.35
CA THR A 197 -7.63 -0.02 1.35
C THR A 197 -6.19 -0.03 0.86
N VAL A 198 -5.82 -1.02 0.04
CA VAL A 198 -4.48 -1.11 -0.54
C VAL A 198 -4.21 0.05 -1.48
N VAL A 199 -5.23 0.48 -2.25
CA VAL A 199 -5.10 1.66 -3.12
C VAL A 199 -4.99 2.94 -2.28
N LEU A 200 -5.79 3.08 -1.23
CA LEU A 200 -5.69 4.24 -0.32
C LEU A 200 -4.32 4.33 0.34
N ASP A 201 -3.78 3.21 0.82
CA ASP A 201 -2.42 3.15 1.38
C ASP A 201 -1.36 3.55 0.34
N ALA A 202 -1.55 3.16 -0.92
CA ALA A 202 -0.66 3.56 -2.01
C ALA A 202 -0.76 5.07 -2.32
N MET A 203 -1.96 5.66 -2.27
CA MET A 203 -2.14 7.12 -2.39
C MET A 203 -1.37 7.88 -1.32
N VAL A 204 -1.49 7.46 -0.06
CA VAL A 204 -0.76 8.09 1.07
C VAL A 204 0.75 7.94 0.88
N LYS A 205 1.23 6.73 0.55
CA LYS A 205 2.65 6.46 0.34
C LYS A 205 3.25 7.24 -0.83
N ALA A 206 2.49 7.45 -1.90
CA ALA A 206 2.96 8.19 -3.08
C ALA A 206 3.40 9.63 -2.74
N VAL A 207 2.80 10.26 -1.73
CA VAL A 207 3.13 11.62 -1.30
C VAL A 207 3.89 11.69 0.02
N THR A 208 4.14 10.55 0.67
CA THR A 208 4.87 10.52 1.94
C THR A 208 6.38 10.54 1.65
N PRO A 209 7.13 11.54 2.15
CA PRO A 209 8.58 11.57 1.98
C PRO A 209 9.24 10.30 2.55
N PRO A 210 10.38 9.84 2.01
CA PRO A 210 11.08 8.68 2.59
C PRO A 210 11.57 8.99 4.01
N GLY A 211 11.35 8.06 4.94
CA GLY A 211 11.81 8.19 6.32
C GLY A 211 10.87 7.54 7.32
N PHE A 212 11.38 7.18 8.50
CA PHE A 212 10.53 6.69 9.57
C PHE A 212 9.74 7.85 10.20
N GLY A 213 8.41 7.75 10.21
CA GLY A 213 7.52 8.75 10.81
C GLY A 213 7.32 10.02 9.99
N SER A 214 7.80 10.05 8.74
CA SER A 214 7.49 11.14 7.82
C SER A 214 6.00 11.17 7.48
N ARG A 215 5.51 12.36 7.14
CA ARG A 215 4.13 12.60 6.74
C ARG A 215 4.11 13.51 5.50
N PRO A 216 3.08 13.42 4.65
CA PRO A 216 2.89 14.38 3.58
C PRO A 216 2.61 15.78 4.18
N GLU A 217 3.16 16.81 3.55
CA GLU A 217 3.04 18.20 3.98
C GLU A 217 2.83 19.12 2.76
N GLY A 218 2.35 20.35 3.00
CA GLY A 218 2.20 21.37 1.96
C GLY A 218 1.35 20.93 0.76
N ALA A 219 1.83 21.22 -0.45
CA ALA A 219 1.09 20.95 -1.69
C ALA A 219 0.79 19.45 -1.91
N ASP A 220 1.66 18.56 -1.44
CA ASP A 220 1.49 17.11 -1.57
C ASP A 220 0.35 16.60 -0.66
N LEU A 221 0.26 17.14 0.57
CA LEU A 221 -0.86 16.87 1.46
C LEU A 221 -2.17 17.41 0.89
N GLU A 222 -2.17 18.65 0.37
CA GLU A 222 -3.35 19.25 -0.27
C GLU A 222 -3.84 18.40 -1.46
N ALA A 223 -2.91 17.94 -2.30
CA ALA A 223 -3.23 17.07 -3.43
C ALA A 223 -3.82 15.73 -2.96
N LEU A 224 -3.24 15.11 -1.92
CA LEU A 224 -3.76 13.87 -1.33
C LEU A 224 -5.16 14.06 -0.76
N VAL A 225 -5.39 15.12 0.02
CA VAL A 225 -6.71 15.43 0.60
C VAL A 225 -7.74 15.62 -0.51
N SER A 226 -7.40 16.37 -1.56
CA SER A 226 -8.29 16.56 -2.71
C SER A 226 -8.62 15.24 -3.41
N ALA A 227 -7.64 14.37 -3.61
CA ALA A 227 -7.83 13.07 -4.25
C ALA A 227 -8.70 12.13 -3.39
N LEU A 228 -8.46 12.11 -2.08
CA LEU A 228 -9.25 11.34 -1.11
C LEU A 228 -10.71 11.78 -1.08
N LEU A 229 -10.98 13.08 -0.98
CA LEU A 229 -12.34 13.62 -1.04
C LEU A 229 -13.01 13.34 -2.40
N GLY A 230 -12.24 13.43 -3.49
CA GLY A 230 -12.72 13.09 -4.83
C GLY A 230 -13.09 11.60 -5.00
N ALA A 231 -12.39 10.70 -4.31
CA ALA A 231 -12.78 9.28 -4.23
C ALA A 231 -14.03 9.11 -3.35
N ALA A 232 -14.06 9.74 -2.17
CA ALA A 232 -15.17 9.65 -1.21
C ALA A 232 -16.52 10.02 -1.83
N ALA A 233 -16.54 11.07 -2.67
CA ALA A 233 -17.74 11.51 -3.38
C ALA A 233 -18.32 10.49 -4.39
N GLN A 234 -17.60 9.42 -4.70
CA GLN A 234 -17.98 8.42 -5.71
C GLN A 234 -18.14 7.00 -5.14
N VAL A 235 -18.04 6.83 -3.82
CA VAL A 235 -18.15 5.53 -3.14
C VAL A 235 -19.27 5.54 -2.11
N GLU A 236 -19.64 4.36 -1.62
CA GLU A 236 -20.67 4.22 -0.59
C GLU A 236 -20.16 4.68 0.79
N ALA A 237 -21.09 4.86 1.74
CA ALA A 237 -20.80 5.40 3.08
C ALA A 237 -19.70 4.62 3.82
N ASP A 238 -19.68 3.29 3.73
CA ASP A 238 -18.67 2.45 4.40
C ASP A 238 -17.25 2.75 3.89
N GLN A 239 -17.08 2.95 2.58
CA GLN A 239 -15.79 3.28 1.96
C GLN A 239 -15.41 4.74 2.23
N ALA A 240 -16.37 5.67 2.19
CA ALA A 240 -16.15 7.05 2.57
C ALA A 240 -15.70 7.16 4.04
N GLY A 241 -16.20 6.30 4.93
CA GLY A 241 -15.80 6.26 6.34
C GLY A 241 -14.31 5.93 6.50
N ARG A 242 -13.80 4.97 5.72
CA ARG A 242 -12.36 4.64 5.70
C ARG A 242 -11.51 5.81 5.20
N ILE A 243 -12.01 6.58 4.24
CA ILE A 243 -11.33 7.79 3.76
C ILE A 243 -11.33 8.86 4.87
N ALA A 244 -12.44 9.03 5.59
CA ALA A 244 -12.52 9.94 6.73
C ALA A 244 -11.50 9.58 7.82
N ASP A 245 -11.37 8.29 8.15
CA ASP A 245 -10.36 7.81 9.12
C ASP A 245 -8.93 8.17 8.69
N ILE A 246 -8.62 8.04 7.40
CA ILE A 246 -7.31 8.44 6.85
C ILE A 246 -7.10 9.94 7.00
N LEU A 247 -8.11 10.76 6.65
CA LEU A 247 -8.03 12.21 6.78
C LEU A 247 -7.79 12.62 8.25
N VAL A 248 -8.46 11.99 9.20
CA VAL A 248 -8.25 12.24 10.64
C VAL A 248 -6.84 11.86 11.08
N ASN A 249 -6.33 10.70 10.62
CA ASN A 249 -4.95 10.28 10.89
C ASN A 249 -3.89 11.21 10.28
N LEU A 250 -4.26 11.96 9.24
CA LEU A 250 -3.46 13.02 8.62
C LEU A 250 -3.70 14.41 9.24
N GLU A 251 -4.42 14.48 10.36
CA GLU A 251 -4.78 15.72 11.06
C GLU A 251 -5.62 16.68 10.20
N GLN A 252 -6.40 16.13 9.26
CA GLN A 252 -7.30 16.84 8.34
C GLN A 252 -8.76 16.70 8.77
N GLU A 253 -9.06 17.00 10.04
CA GLU A 253 -10.41 16.84 10.62
C GLU A 253 -11.47 17.69 9.90
N GLU A 254 -11.11 18.89 9.43
CA GLU A 254 -12.03 19.75 8.65
C GLU A 254 -12.42 19.10 7.32
N ALA A 255 -11.47 18.42 6.66
CA ALA A 255 -11.75 17.69 5.43
C ALA A 255 -12.61 16.44 5.73
N ALA A 256 -12.28 15.68 6.77
CA ALA A 256 -13.05 14.51 7.20
C ALA A 256 -14.51 14.88 7.56
N ALA A 257 -14.71 16.02 8.23
CA ALA A 257 -16.00 16.58 8.57
C ALA A 257 -16.92 16.80 7.36
N THR A 258 -16.36 17.11 6.17
CA THR A 258 -17.16 17.27 4.94
C THR A 258 -17.87 15.99 4.50
N LEU A 259 -17.43 14.83 5.00
CA LEU A 259 -18.01 13.52 4.67
C LEU A 259 -19.16 13.13 5.60
N LEU A 260 -19.33 13.77 6.76
CA LEU A 260 -20.36 13.43 7.74
C LEU A 260 -21.79 13.35 7.15
N PRO A 261 -22.23 14.23 6.23
CA PRO A 261 -23.55 14.10 5.59
C PRO A 261 -23.72 12.78 4.84
N GLN A 262 -22.67 12.31 4.16
CA GLN A 262 -22.69 11.04 3.45
C GLN A 262 -22.65 9.85 4.42
N LEU A 263 -21.85 9.93 5.49
CA LEU A 263 -21.71 8.87 6.49
C LEU A 263 -22.95 8.69 7.37
N HIS A 264 -23.68 9.79 7.60
CA HIS A 264 -24.79 9.86 8.55
C HIS A 264 -26.04 10.45 7.90
N ALA A 265 -26.29 10.07 6.64
CA ALA A 265 -27.44 10.52 5.89
C ALA A 265 -28.75 10.30 6.68
N GLY A 266 -29.56 11.35 6.81
CA GLY A 266 -30.82 11.33 7.56
C GLY A 266 -30.69 11.67 9.05
N LYS A 267 -29.49 11.80 9.60
CA LYS A 267 -29.25 12.28 10.98
C LYS A 267 -29.02 13.79 11.10
N GLU A 268 -29.08 14.49 9.97
CA GLU A 268 -28.86 15.93 9.87
C GLU A 268 -30.01 16.71 10.50
N MET A 269 -29.67 17.81 11.15
CA MET A 269 -30.63 18.82 11.56
C MET A 269 -31.13 19.62 10.36
N SER A 270 -32.34 20.18 10.48
CA SER A 270 -32.80 21.24 9.58
C SER A 270 -31.82 22.41 9.61
N GLY A 271 -31.04 22.59 8.54
CA GLY A 271 -29.97 23.58 8.45
C GLY A 271 -28.55 23.02 8.28
N GLY A 272 -28.37 21.69 8.23
CA GLY A 272 -27.10 21.04 7.83
C GLY A 272 -26.10 20.74 8.95
N GLY A 273 -26.49 20.94 10.21
CA GLY A 273 -25.71 20.55 11.39
C GLY A 273 -26.04 19.15 11.90
N PHE A 274 -25.30 18.69 12.92
CA PHE A 274 -25.51 17.39 13.56
C PHE A 274 -25.89 17.52 15.03
N ARG A 275 -26.48 16.46 15.57
CA ARG A 275 -26.70 16.32 17.00
C ARG A 275 -25.84 15.20 17.56
N TYR A 276 -25.39 15.39 18.79
CA TYR A 276 -24.62 14.40 19.51
C TYR A 276 -25.15 14.27 20.94
N GLY A 277 -24.98 13.10 21.54
CA GLY A 277 -25.14 12.93 22.98
C GLY A 277 -23.83 13.24 23.69
N VAL A 278 -23.90 13.91 24.83
CA VAL A 278 -22.77 14.01 25.77
C VAL A 278 -23.19 13.44 27.11
N ALA A 279 -22.29 12.70 27.75
CA ALA A 279 -22.43 12.19 29.10
C ALA A 279 -21.25 12.67 29.94
N ALA A 280 -21.53 13.17 31.14
CA ALA A 280 -20.52 13.50 32.14
C ALA A 280 -20.77 12.63 33.38
N ILE A 281 -19.82 11.78 33.71
CA ILE A 281 -19.93 10.77 34.76
C ILE A 281 -19.16 11.25 35.99
N GLU A 282 -19.90 11.47 37.07
CA GLU A 282 -19.36 11.75 38.38
C GLU A 282 -19.47 10.49 39.24
N ALA A 283 -18.34 9.86 39.57
CA ALA A 283 -18.27 8.70 40.45
C ALA A 283 -17.56 9.04 41.77
N CYS A 284 -18.15 8.63 42.90
CA CYS A 284 -17.65 8.88 44.24
C CYS A 284 -17.97 7.71 45.18
N GLY A 285 -17.00 6.81 45.39
CA GLY A 285 -17.25 5.55 46.11
C GLY A 285 -18.30 4.73 45.38
N ASP A 286 -19.34 4.29 46.10
CA ASP A 286 -20.44 3.50 45.52
C ASP A 286 -21.54 4.36 44.86
N ALA A 287 -21.40 5.68 44.86
CA ALA A 287 -22.36 6.59 44.26
C ALA A 287 -21.87 7.09 42.89
N ALA A 288 -22.73 6.99 41.87
CA ALA A 288 -22.50 7.59 40.56
C ALA A 288 -23.69 8.44 40.10
N VAL A 289 -23.40 9.58 39.48
CA VAL A 289 -24.36 10.41 38.76
C VAL A 289 -23.88 10.53 37.32
N VAL A 290 -24.77 10.23 36.38
CA VAL A 290 -24.53 10.46 34.96
C VAL A 290 -25.37 11.64 34.53
N HIS A 291 -24.71 12.75 34.24
CA HIS A 291 -25.33 13.91 33.62
C HIS A 291 -25.28 13.72 32.11
N TRP A 292 -26.35 14.03 31.40
CA TRP A 292 -26.33 13.93 29.95
C TRP A 292 -27.08 15.07 29.27
N ALA A 293 -26.65 15.43 28.06
CA ALA A 293 -27.29 16.46 27.25
C ALA A 293 -27.27 16.12 25.77
N LEU A 294 -28.26 16.67 25.05
CA LEU A 294 -28.25 16.77 23.59
C LEU A 294 -27.41 18.00 23.20
N VAL A 295 -26.45 17.81 22.32
CA VAL A 295 -25.58 18.85 21.77
C VAL A 295 -25.98 19.09 20.32
N GLU A 296 -26.25 20.36 19.95
CA GLU A 296 -26.39 20.77 18.55
C GLU A 296 -25.08 21.37 18.07
N ASP A 297 -24.50 20.80 17.00
CA ASP A 297 -23.33 21.33 16.33
C ASP A 297 -23.69 21.83 14.91
N PRO A 298 -23.82 23.15 14.70
CA PRO A 298 -24.09 23.71 13.39
C PRO A 298 -22.86 23.72 12.47
N GLN A 299 -21.66 23.47 13.01
CA GLN A 299 -20.40 23.50 12.25
C GLN A 299 -20.02 22.13 11.66
N SER A 300 -20.71 21.06 12.09
CA SER A 300 -20.49 19.69 11.61
C SER A 300 -19.04 19.24 11.79
N ARG A 301 -18.47 19.44 12.97
CA ARG A 301 -17.09 19.01 13.27
C ARG A 301 -16.99 17.50 13.36
N TRP A 302 -15.82 16.96 13.01
CA TRP A 302 -15.52 15.54 13.18
C TRP A 302 -15.58 15.12 14.65
N SER A 303 -14.98 15.91 15.54
CA SER A 303 -15.04 15.75 16.99
C SER A 303 -15.57 17.01 17.66
N ILE A 304 -16.49 16.84 18.62
CA ILE A 304 -17.01 17.93 19.45
C ILE A 304 -16.50 17.87 20.90
N LEU A 305 -15.67 16.88 21.24
CA LEU A 305 -15.29 16.58 22.63
C LEU A 305 -14.69 17.79 23.36
N GLU A 306 -13.73 18.47 22.72
CA GLU A 306 -13.07 19.66 23.30
C GLU A 306 -14.08 20.80 23.53
N ALA A 307 -15.02 20.98 22.61
CA ALA A 307 -16.03 22.04 22.70
C ALA A 307 -17.08 21.77 23.78
N VAL A 308 -17.33 20.50 24.13
CA VAL A 308 -18.31 20.13 25.16
C VAL A 308 -17.72 19.90 26.54
N ASP A 309 -16.39 19.70 26.68
CA ASP A 309 -15.76 19.39 27.98
C ASP A 309 -16.10 20.45 29.05
N GLY A 310 -15.83 21.73 28.77
CA GLY A 310 -16.13 22.83 29.68
C GLY A 310 -17.62 22.93 30.07
N PRO A 311 -18.54 22.99 29.08
CA PRO A 311 -19.98 22.94 29.34
C PRO A 311 -20.42 21.71 30.16
N ALA A 312 -19.92 20.52 29.85
CA ALA A 312 -20.29 19.29 30.53
C ALA A 312 -19.78 19.22 31.99
N ARG A 313 -18.58 19.75 32.29
CA ARG A 313 -18.09 19.90 33.67
C ARG A 313 -18.90 20.88 34.52
N SER A 314 -19.68 21.75 33.88
CA SER A 314 -20.51 22.74 34.57
C SER A 314 -21.85 22.16 35.07
N PHE A 315 -22.20 20.93 34.71
CA PHE A 315 -23.45 20.27 35.08
C PHE A 315 -23.66 20.16 36.61
N ARG A 316 -24.94 20.13 37.02
CA ARG A 316 -25.36 20.27 38.42
C ARG A 316 -26.67 19.52 38.69
N PRO A 317 -26.90 19.01 39.93
CA PRO A 317 -26.04 19.12 41.11
C PRO A 317 -24.99 18.01 41.19
N LYS A 318 -23.79 18.37 41.68
CA LYS A 318 -22.67 17.46 42.00
C LYS A 318 -22.98 16.57 43.21
N ILE A 319 -22.32 15.42 43.34
CA ILE A 319 -22.34 14.57 44.53
C ILE A 319 -21.70 15.34 45.69
N LYS A 320 -22.44 15.48 46.79
CA LYS A 320 -21.96 16.21 47.97
C LYS A 320 -20.73 15.51 48.56
N GLY A 321 -19.63 16.24 48.72
CA GLY A 321 -18.38 15.72 49.26
C GLY A 321 -17.52 14.98 48.22
N CYS A 322 -17.91 15.01 46.94
CA CYS A 322 -17.07 14.61 45.83
C CYS A 322 -16.31 15.84 45.32
N ASP A 323 -15.00 15.87 45.56
CA ASP A 323 -14.09 16.94 45.08
C ASP A 323 -13.36 16.53 43.79
N SER A 324 -13.88 15.56 43.01
CA SER A 324 -13.25 15.22 41.74
C SER A 324 -13.59 16.26 40.68
N ASP A 325 -12.59 17.02 40.26
CA ASP A 325 -12.65 17.83 39.05
C ASP A 325 -12.49 16.98 37.77
N SER A 326 -12.18 15.69 37.93
CA SER A 326 -11.92 14.72 36.87
C SER A 326 -13.16 13.88 36.53
N TRP A 327 -14.25 14.54 36.13
CA TRP A 327 -15.38 13.82 35.54
C TRP A 327 -14.96 13.22 34.20
N GLU A 328 -15.37 11.98 33.95
CA GLU A 328 -15.25 11.37 32.63
C GLU A 328 -16.32 11.97 31.73
N ILE A 329 -15.92 12.42 30.54
CA ILE A 329 -16.83 13.04 29.58
C ILE A 329 -16.77 12.22 28.32
N LEU A 330 -17.93 11.73 27.91
CA LEU A 330 -18.12 10.87 26.76
C LEU A 330 -19.05 11.57 25.77
N VAL A 331 -18.80 11.35 24.49
CA VAL A 331 -19.64 11.83 23.41
C VAL A 331 -20.07 10.62 22.59
N THR A 332 -21.28 10.67 22.01
CA THR A 332 -21.73 9.62 21.10
C THR A 332 -20.72 9.47 19.95
N PRO A 333 -20.36 8.23 19.56
CA PRO A 333 -19.35 7.98 18.53
C PRO A 333 -19.81 8.38 17.12
N ALA A 334 -21.11 8.63 16.95
CA ALA A 334 -21.72 9.13 15.73
C ALA A 334 -22.82 10.14 16.08
N PRO A 335 -23.28 10.95 15.11
CA PRO A 335 -24.47 11.76 15.27
C PRO A 335 -25.69 10.92 15.66
N VAL A 336 -26.61 11.53 16.40
CA VAL A 336 -27.88 10.96 16.85
C VAL A 336 -29.06 11.66 16.22
N ALA A 337 -30.14 10.94 15.93
CA ALA A 337 -31.35 11.55 15.37
C ALA A 337 -32.09 12.40 16.41
N ASP A 338 -32.25 11.84 17.62
CA ASP A 338 -33.08 12.38 18.68
C ASP A 338 -32.60 11.94 20.08
N THR A 339 -33.42 12.24 21.08
CA THR A 339 -33.14 11.94 22.48
C THR A 339 -33.20 10.44 22.79
N ASP A 340 -34.03 9.67 22.09
CA ASP A 340 -34.22 8.24 22.37
C ASP A 340 -32.93 7.46 22.03
N GLU A 341 -32.24 7.84 20.95
CA GLU A 341 -30.90 7.31 20.63
C GLU A 341 -29.85 7.63 21.69
N ILE A 342 -29.93 8.81 22.34
CA ILE A 342 -29.03 9.17 23.43
C ILE A 342 -29.31 8.30 24.66
N GLU A 343 -30.58 8.11 25.02
CA GLU A 343 -30.96 7.28 26.17
C GLU A 343 -30.47 5.83 25.98
N ALA A 344 -30.65 5.25 24.80
CA ALA A 344 -30.13 3.92 24.48
C ALA A 344 -28.59 3.84 24.56
N TRP A 345 -27.87 4.86 24.07
CA TRP A 345 -26.42 4.94 24.19
C TRP A 345 -25.95 5.09 25.65
N LEU A 346 -26.66 5.86 26.47
CA LEU A 346 -26.37 6.05 27.88
C LEU A 346 -26.54 4.76 28.68
N GLU A 347 -27.59 3.98 28.41
CA GLU A 347 -27.80 2.68 29.04
C GLU A 347 -26.60 1.74 28.79
N ALA A 348 -26.15 1.64 27.54
CA ALA A 348 -24.98 0.85 27.18
C ALA A 348 -23.69 1.39 27.83
N THR A 349 -23.54 2.71 27.91
CA THR A 349 -22.38 3.37 28.53
C THR A 349 -22.31 3.09 30.04
N VAL A 350 -23.45 3.18 30.72
CA VAL A 350 -23.59 2.87 32.15
C VAL A 350 -23.25 1.42 32.45
N GLU A 351 -23.76 0.49 31.63
CA GLU A 351 -23.47 -0.93 31.76
C GLU A 351 -21.97 -1.21 31.58
N HIS A 352 -21.36 -0.64 30.53
CA HIS A 352 -19.94 -0.81 30.25
C HIS A 352 -19.03 -0.24 31.35
N ALA A 353 -19.42 0.90 31.93
CA ALA A 353 -18.71 1.52 33.05
C ALA A 353 -18.88 0.76 34.39
N GLY A 354 -19.69 -0.31 34.42
CA GLY A 354 -19.92 -1.12 35.62
C GLY A 354 -20.64 -0.36 36.74
N LEU A 355 -21.36 0.71 36.40
CA LEU A 355 -22.05 1.54 37.38
C LEU A 355 -23.31 0.81 37.87
N THR A 356 -23.36 0.49 39.16
CA THR A 356 -24.52 -0.16 39.78
C THR A 356 -25.54 0.90 40.19
N GLU A 357 -26.67 0.99 39.48
CA GLU A 357 -27.76 1.94 39.74
C GLU A 357 -27.34 3.43 39.75
N PRO A 358 -26.71 3.96 38.69
CA PRO A 358 -26.38 5.38 38.64
C PRO A 358 -27.64 6.25 38.62
N ARG A 359 -27.55 7.44 39.23
CA ARG A 359 -28.59 8.45 39.07
C ARG A 359 -28.42 9.14 37.72
N LEU A 360 -29.35 8.90 36.80
CA LEU A 360 -29.39 9.61 35.52
C LEU A 360 -30.00 11.00 35.71
N LYS A 361 -29.36 12.02 35.14
CA LYS A 361 -29.87 13.39 35.09
C LYS A 361 -29.75 13.96 33.68
N SER A 362 -30.87 14.29 33.08
CA SER A 362 -30.88 15.10 31.87
C SER A 362 -30.58 16.56 32.22
N GLU A 363 -29.68 17.14 31.45
CA GLU A 363 -29.27 18.53 31.53
C GLU A 363 -29.88 19.33 30.38
N LYS A 364 -29.77 20.66 30.47
CA LYS A 364 -30.20 21.52 29.36
C LYS A 364 -29.39 21.19 28.10
N LYS A 365 -30.06 21.33 26.97
CA LYS A 365 -29.49 21.28 25.63
C LYS A 365 -28.28 22.20 25.49
N ILE A 366 -27.17 21.67 24.97
CA ILE A 366 -25.97 22.45 24.62
C ILE A 366 -26.08 22.87 23.16
N ARG A 367 -25.78 24.14 22.88
CA ARG A 367 -25.60 24.66 21.53
C ARG A 367 -24.18 25.16 21.43
N LEU A 368 -23.43 24.63 20.47
CA LEU A 368 -22.04 25.01 20.24
C LEU A 368 -21.90 26.22 19.32
#